data_AF-A0A953JD40-F1
#
_entry.id   AF-A0A953JD40-F1
#
_cell.length_a   1.000
_cell.length_b   1.000
_cell.length_c   1.000
_cell.angle_alpha   90.00
_cell.angle_beta   90.00
_cell.angle_gamma   90.00
#
_symmetry.space_group_name_H-M   'P 1'
#
loop_
_entity.id
_entity.type
_entity.pdbx_description
1 polymer ?
#
loop_
_entity_poly.entity_id
_entity_poly.type
_entity_poly.pdbx_seq_one_letter_code
_entity_poly.pdbx_strand_id
1 'polypeptide(L)'
;MGADTNRTLFIPGGSLLPFLLLFGAFFMAGCAAAPSEQAVEETLVRHFEERGYRVIALELGAIEPISTGERSYMGTPAYAVGIRMLTLEGIGSKQSTAPLVFMNSIVRIREKPGRKGEWLVYRVEGIPVP
;
A
#
# COMPACT_ATOMS: atom_id res chain seq x y z
N MET A 1 22.36 51.22 -67.32
CA MET A 1 21.07 51.86 -67.00
C MET A 1 20.17 50.76 -66.47
N GLY A 2 19.87 50.58 -65.19
CA GLY A 2 19.93 51.43 -64.02
C GLY A 2 18.69 51.06 -63.21
N ALA A 3 18.86 50.34 -62.10
CA ALA A 3 17.90 50.24 -61.00
C ALA A 3 18.56 49.46 -59.84
N ASP A 4 19.17 50.21 -58.94
CA ASP A 4 19.26 49.88 -57.52
C ASP A 4 17.87 49.54 -56.97
N THR A 5 17.78 48.65 -55.97
CA THR A 5 17.29 48.95 -54.62
C THR A 5 16.99 47.64 -53.87
N ASN A 6 17.95 47.21 -53.05
CA ASN A 6 17.80 47.04 -51.61
C ASN A 6 16.53 46.34 -51.09
N ARG A 7 16.65 45.12 -50.55
CA ARG A 7 16.26 44.81 -49.15
C ARG A 7 16.64 43.38 -48.75
N THR A 8 17.77 43.30 -48.08
CA THR A 8 18.12 42.31 -47.09
C THR A 8 17.05 42.30 -45.98
N LEU A 9 16.48 41.13 -45.67
CA LEU A 9 15.80 40.89 -44.40
C LEU A 9 16.41 39.62 -43.78
N PHE A 10 17.52 39.84 -43.10
CA PHE A 10 18.02 38.93 -42.07
C PHE A 10 17.33 39.33 -40.76
N ILE A 11 16.58 38.40 -40.15
CA ILE A 11 16.54 38.28 -38.69
C ILE A 11 16.64 36.77 -38.37
N PRO A 12 17.78 36.30 -37.82
CA PRO A 12 17.92 34.97 -37.27
C PRO A 12 17.41 35.02 -35.82
N GLY A 13 16.32 34.32 -35.51
CA GLY A 13 15.77 34.39 -34.16
C GLY A 13 14.45 33.67 -34.04
N GLY A 14 14.51 32.39 -33.72
CA GLY A 14 13.33 31.58 -33.45
C GLY A 14 13.73 30.33 -32.71
N SER A 15 14.19 30.49 -31.48
CA SER A 15 14.47 29.42 -30.53
C SER A 15 13.27 28.47 -30.47
N LEU A 16 13.38 27.29 -31.10
CA LEU A 16 12.35 26.22 -31.07
C LEU A 16 12.30 25.49 -29.71
N LEU A 17 12.75 26.14 -28.64
CA LEU A 17 12.98 25.54 -27.32
C LEU A 17 11.88 25.74 -26.26
N PRO A 18 10.70 26.36 -26.47
CA PRO A 18 9.70 26.40 -25.39
C PRO A 18 8.59 25.33 -25.52
N PHE A 19 8.55 24.53 -26.60
CA PHE A 19 7.55 23.45 -26.73
C PHE A 19 7.89 22.18 -25.93
N LEU A 20 8.96 22.22 -25.14
CA LEU A 20 9.54 21.11 -24.39
C LEU A 20 9.18 21.12 -22.90
N LEU A 21 8.14 21.85 -22.46
CA LEU A 21 7.86 22.03 -21.02
C LEU A 21 6.38 22.12 -20.62
N LEU A 22 5.42 21.64 -21.43
CA LEU A 22 3.99 21.74 -21.06
C LEU A 22 3.19 20.42 -21.04
N PHE A 23 3.83 19.26 -21.24
CA PHE A 23 3.15 17.95 -21.25
C PHE A 23 3.64 16.96 -20.18
N GLY A 24 4.41 17.43 -19.19
CA GLY A 24 4.99 16.58 -18.14
C GLY A 24 4.25 16.59 -16.79
N ALA A 25 3.13 17.29 -16.66
CA ALA A 25 2.55 17.64 -15.36
C ALA A 25 1.18 17.02 -15.05
N PHE A 26 0.79 15.91 -15.69
CA PHE A 26 -0.49 15.26 -15.41
C PHE A 26 -0.29 13.75 -15.42
N PHE A 27 -0.01 13.17 -14.24
CA PHE A 27 -0.47 11.87 -13.73
C PHE A 27 0.27 11.53 -12.43
N MET A 28 0.32 12.47 -11.47
CA MET A 28 0.41 12.10 -10.06
C MET A 28 -0.98 11.62 -9.59
N ALA A 29 -1.48 10.56 -10.23
CA ALA A 29 -2.52 9.76 -9.61
C ALA A 29 -1.89 9.19 -8.36
N GLY A 30 -2.36 9.62 -7.19
CA GLY A 30 -1.84 9.17 -5.91
C GLY A 30 -1.97 7.65 -5.78
N CYS A 31 -0.94 6.92 -6.18
CA CYS A 31 -0.73 5.56 -5.77
C CYS A 31 -0.60 5.60 -4.25
N ALA A 32 -1.62 5.14 -3.53
CA ALA A 32 -1.44 4.79 -2.14
C ALA A 32 -0.28 3.79 -2.09
N ALA A 33 0.79 4.18 -1.39
CA ALA A 33 1.96 3.32 -1.25
C ALA A 33 1.54 2.04 -0.52
N ALA A 34 2.07 0.90 -0.96
CA ALA A 34 1.86 -0.36 -0.27
C ALA A 34 2.36 -0.26 1.19
N PRO A 35 1.72 -0.99 2.13
CA PRO A 35 2.22 -1.07 3.50
C PRO A 35 3.62 -1.68 3.50
N SER A 36 4.50 -1.16 4.36
CA SER A 36 5.76 -1.83 4.67
C SER A 36 5.49 -3.10 5.47
N GLU A 37 6.39 -4.08 5.38
CA GLU A 37 6.31 -5.31 6.19
C GLU A 37 6.21 -5.00 7.67
N GLN A 38 7.03 -4.07 8.19
CA GLN A 38 6.96 -3.63 9.58
C GLN A 38 5.57 -3.10 9.98
N ALA A 39 4.93 -2.28 9.13
CA ALA A 39 3.59 -1.76 9.43
C ALA A 39 2.54 -2.89 9.45
N VAL A 40 2.72 -3.93 8.64
CA VAL A 40 1.89 -5.13 8.65
C VAL A 40 2.10 -5.91 9.94
N GLU A 41 3.35 -6.17 10.33
CA GLU A 41 3.70 -6.87 11.58
C GLU A 41 3.08 -6.17 12.79
N GLU A 42 3.30 -4.86 12.94
CA GLU A 42 2.73 -4.07 14.04
C GLU A 42 1.19 -4.14 14.06
N THR A 43 0.57 -4.12 12.88
CA THR A 43 -0.89 -4.22 12.75
C THR A 43 -1.41 -5.59 13.17
N LEU A 44 -0.72 -6.66 12.82
CA LEU A 44 -1.07 -8.04 13.20
C LEU A 44 -0.85 -8.29 14.69
N VAL A 45 0.30 -7.86 15.22
CA VAL A 45 0.62 -7.96 16.66
C VAL A 45 -0.46 -7.26 17.48
N ARG A 46 -0.73 -5.98 17.18
CA ARG A 46 -1.78 -5.22 17.85
C ARG A 46 -3.14 -5.92 17.77
N HIS A 47 -3.50 -6.46 16.61
CA HIS A 47 -4.79 -7.14 16.43
C HIS A 47 -4.96 -8.34 17.35
N PHE A 48 -3.92 -9.16 17.54
CA PHE A 48 -3.97 -10.34 18.39
C PHE A 48 -3.81 -10.00 19.88
N GLU A 49 -2.99 -9.01 20.22
CA GLU A 49 -2.86 -8.52 21.60
C GLU A 49 -4.16 -7.94 22.14
N GLU A 50 -4.88 -7.16 21.33
CA GLU A 50 -6.22 -6.66 21.66
C GLU A 50 -7.25 -7.79 21.92
N ARG A 51 -6.97 -9.02 21.44
CA ARG A 51 -7.79 -10.23 21.64
C ARG A 51 -7.30 -11.12 22.78
N GLY A 52 -6.29 -10.68 23.53
CA GLY A 52 -5.71 -11.45 24.64
C GLY A 52 -4.74 -12.54 24.20
N TYR A 53 -4.07 -12.36 23.06
CA TYR A 53 -3.00 -13.25 22.60
C TYR A 53 -1.67 -12.51 22.47
N ARG A 54 -0.58 -13.15 22.88
CA ARG A 54 0.78 -12.72 22.58
C ARG A 54 1.20 -13.35 21.27
N VAL A 55 1.75 -12.56 20.35
CA VAL A 55 2.43 -13.08 19.17
C VAL A 55 3.85 -13.49 19.57
N ILE A 56 4.18 -14.77 19.47
CA ILE A 56 5.51 -15.32 19.80
C ILE A 56 6.38 -15.40 18.55
N ALA A 57 5.79 -15.78 17.42
CA ALA A 57 6.47 -15.86 16.14
C ALA A 57 5.51 -15.42 15.04
N LEU A 58 6.02 -14.65 14.09
CA LEU A 58 5.29 -14.19 12.92
C LEU A 58 6.24 -14.20 11.73
N GLU A 59 5.85 -14.95 10.70
CA GLU A 59 6.54 -14.98 9.41
C GLU A 59 5.56 -14.57 8.32
N LEU A 60 5.80 -13.41 7.73
CA LEU A 60 5.01 -12.91 6.62
C LEU A 60 5.34 -13.64 5.32
N GLY A 61 4.32 -13.78 4.50
CA GLY A 61 4.40 -14.18 3.10
C GLY A 61 4.25 -12.96 2.18
N ALA A 62 3.67 -13.16 1.00
CA ALA A 62 3.46 -12.09 0.05
C ALA A 62 2.42 -11.07 0.57
N ILE A 63 2.68 -9.78 0.31
CA ILE A 63 1.74 -8.68 0.56
C ILE A 63 1.25 -8.22 -0.82
N GLU A 64 0.00 -8.53 -1.13
CA GLU A 64 -0.57 -8.31 -2.45
C GLU A 64 -1.76 -7.35 -2.38
N PRO A 65 -1.87 -6.40 -3.33
CA PRO A 65 -3.02 -5.54 -3.38
C PRO A 65 -4.26 -6.34 -3.77
N ILE A 66 -5.35 -6.17 -3.03
CA ILE A 66 -6.61 -6.85 -3.34
C ILE A 66 -7.18 -6.29 -4.64
N SER A 67 -7.79 -7.15 -5.47
CA SER A 67 -8.34 -6.75 -6.77
C SER A 67 -9.41 -5.65 -6.64
N THR A 68 -9.53 -4.79 -7.65
CA THR A 68 -10.40 -3.62 -7.65
C THR A 68 -11.89 -3.94 -7.42
N GLY A 69 -12.32 -5.17 -7.71
CA GLY A 69 -13.69 -5.65 -7.42
C GLY A 69 -13.98 -5.82 -5.92
N GLU A 70 -12.97 -6.08 -5.09
CA GLU A 70 -13.07 -6.11 -3.62
C GLU A 70 -12.65 -4.79 -2.96
N ARG A 71 -11.97 -3.88 -3.69
CA ARG A 71 -11.60 -2.54 -3.19
C ARG A 71 -12.77 -1.59 -2.96
N SER A 72 -14.00 -1.97 -3.36
CA SER A 72 -15.12 -1.04 -3.49
C SER A 72 -15.92 -0.77 -2.21
N TYR A 73 -15.48 -1.24 -1.03
CA TYR A 73 -16.02 -0.68 0.20
C TYR A 73 -15.24 0.60 0.53
N MET A 74 -15.65 1.71 -0.10
CA MET A 74 -15.24 3.10 0.21
C MET A 74 -13.87 3.58 -0.31
N GLY A 75 -13.25 2.91 -1.29
CA GLY A 75 -12.05 3.45 -1.95
C GLY A 75 -10.79 3.50 -1.07
N THR A 76 -10.78 2.76 0.04
CA THR A 76 -9.60 2.60 0.89
C THR A 76 -8.69 1.50 0.36
N PRO A 77 -7.36 1.71 0.30
CA PRO A 77 -6.41 0.67 -0.07
C PRO A 77 -6.54 -0.56 0.83
N ALA A 78 -6.57 -1.75 0.22
CA ALA A 78 -6.66 -3.03 0.91
C ALA A 78 -5.67 -4.03 0.33
N TYR A 79 -5.08 -4.83 1.20
CA TYR A 79 -4.02 -5.79 0.88
C TYR A 79 -4.33 -7.15 1.52
N ALA A 80 -4.01 -8.21 0.79
CA ALA A 80 -3.97 -9.57 1.29
C ALA A 80 -2.53 -9.86 1.71
N VAL A 81 -2.36 -10.32 2.95
CA VAL A 81 -1.08 -10.65 3.56
C VAL A 81 -1.07 -12.15 3.77
N GLY A 82 -0.19 -12.84 3.06
CA GLY A 82 0.11 -14.24 3.35
C GLY A 82 0.83 -14.34 4.70
N ILE A 83 0.50 -15.36 5.48
CA ILE A 83 1.14 -15.70 6.74
C ILE A 83 1.72 -17.09 6.57
N ARG A 84 3.06 -17.20 6.53
CA ARG A 84 3.74 -18.48 6.44
C ARG A 84 3.62 -19.25 7.75
N MET A 85 3.88 -18.54 8.85
CA MET A 85 3.75 -19.06 10.20
C MET A 85 3.30 -17.94 11.16
N LEU A 86 2.40 -18.27 12.07
CA LEU A 86 2.03 -17.44 13.20
C LEU A 86 1.92 -18.33 14.43
N THR A 87 2.59 -17.95 15.52
CA THR A 87 2.45 -18.60 16.83
C THR A 87 1.88 -17.62 17.83
N LEU A 88 0.76 -17.99 18.44
CA LEU A 88 0.03 -17.23 19.44
C LEU A 88 0.07 -17.94 20.79
N GLU A 89 0.15 -17.18 21.88
CA GLU A 89 -0.01 -17.67 23.25
C GLU A 89 -1.10 -16.88 23.96
N GLY A 90 -2.00 -17.56 24.67
CA GLY A 90 -3.05 -16.89 25.43
C GLY A 90 -2.50 -16.07 26.60
N ILE A 91 -2.87 -14.79 26.67
CA ILE A 91 -2.58 -13.92 27.82
C ILE A 91 -3.86 -13.79 28.65
N GLY A 92 -4.11 -14.75 29.53
CA GLY A 92 -5.24 -14.69 30.46
C GLY A 92 -5.73 -16.06 30.90
N SER A 93 -6.49 -16.09 32.00
CA SER A 93 -7.04 -17.35 32.55
C SER A 93 -8.14 -17.99 31.70
N LYS A 94 -8.65 -17.28 30.69
CA LYS A 94 -9.72 -17.73 29.79
C LYS A 94 -9.21 -18.23 28.44
N GLN A 95 -7.95 -17.96 28.10
CA GLN A 95 -7.33 -18.43 26.86
C GLN A 95 -6.46 -19.66 27.15
N SER A 96 -6.33 -20.55 26.16
CA SER A 96 -5.43 -21.70 26.24
C SER A 96 -4.00 -21.22 26.48
N THR A 97 -3.33 -21.77 27.49
CA THR A 97 -1.90 -21.57 27.73
C THR A 97 -1.02 -22.33 26.76
N ALA A 98 -1.57 -23.30 26.03
CA ALA A 98 -0.83 -23.98 24.97
C ALA A 98 -0.69 -23.06 23.75
N PRO A 99 0.52 -22.92 23.16
CA PRO A 99 0.73 -22.14 21.96
C PRO A 99 -0.13 -22.66 20.80
N LEU A 100 -0.76 -21.73 20.09
CA LEU A 100 -1.51 -21.99 18.86
C LEU A 100 -0.62 -21.66 17.68
N VAL A 101 -0.43 -22.61 16.77
CA VAL A 101 0.40 -22.43 15.57
C VAL A 101 -0.49 -22.48 14.33
N PHE A 102 -0.38 -21.46 13.50
CA PHE A 102 -1.09 -21.33 12.24
C PHE A 102 -0.09 -21.23 11.11
N MET A 103 -0.40 -21.89 10.00
CA MET A 103 0.45 -21.92 8.81
C MET A 103 -0.38 -21.63 7.57
N ASN A 104 0.25 -21.06 6.54
CA ASN A 104 -0.37 -20.81 5.24
C ASN A 104 -1.73 -20.08 5.33
N SER A 105 -1.80 -19.09 6.21
CA SER A 105 -3.02 -18.32 6.45
C SER A 105 -3.00 -17.02 5.65
N ILE A 106 -4.16 -16.39 5.47
CA ILE A 106 -4.28 -15.11 4.78
C ILE A 106 -4.98 -14.12 5.69
N VAL A 107 -4.35 -12.96 5.90
CA VAL A 107 -4.94 -11.85 6.63
C VAL A 107 -5.18 -10.70 5.67
N ARG A 108 -6.40 -10.18 5.64
CA ARG A 108 -6.71 -8.98 4.87
C ARG A 108 -6.65 -7.74 5.77
N ILE A 109 -5.85 -6.78 5.34
CA ILE A 109 -5.69 -5.49 5.98
C ILE A 109 -6.21 -4.37 5.08
N ARG A 110 -6.72 -3.31 5.68
CA ARG A 110 -7.13 -2.09 4.98
C ARG A 110 -6.64 -0.86 5.72
N GLU A 111 -6.43 0.22 4.98
CA GLU A 111 -6.10 1.51 5.58
C GLU A 111 -7.31 2.06 6.35
N LYS A 112 -7.07 2.67 7.50
CA LYS A 112 -8.11 3.32 8.31
C LYS A 112 -8.64 4.55 7.57
N PRO A 113 -9.97 4.72 7.49
CA PRO A 113 -10.55 5.93 6.92
C PRO A 113 -10.03 7.19 7.63
N GLY A 114 -9.50 8.14 6.85
CA GLY A 114 -9.00 9.41 7.37
C GLY A 114 -7.64 9.35 8.09
N ARG A 115 -6.98 8.19 8.15
CA ARG A 115 -5.65 8.05 8.79
C ARG A 115 -4.67 7.33 7.86
N LYS A 116 -3.94 8.11 7.06
CA LYS A 116 -2.98 7.56 6.11
C LYS A 116 -1.87 6.79 6.81
N GLY A 117 -1.54 5.61 6.30
CA GLY A 117 -0.50 4.73 6.84
C GLY A 117 -0.91 3.95 8.10
N GLU A 118 -2.12 4.15 8.63
CA GLU A 118 -2.64 3.30 9.71
C GLU A 118 -3.48 2.15 9.14
N TRP A 119 -3.08 0.92 9.44
CA TRP A 119 -3.75 -0.27 8.93
C TRP A 119 -4.58 -0.97 9.99
N LEU A 120 -5.60 -1.70 9.54
CA LEU A 120 -6.45 -2.53 10.38
C LEU A 120 -6.72 -3.88 9.72
N VAL A 121 -6.70 -4.94 10.52
CA VAL A 121 -7.14 -6.27 10.08
C VAL A 121 -8.67 -6.29 10.05
N TYR A 122 -9.25 -6.61 8.90
CA TYR A 122 -10.71 -6.69 8.75
C TYR A 122 -11.21 -8.09 8.41
N ARG A 123 -10.32 -9.00 7.99
CA ARG A 123 -10.65 -10.41 7.78
C ARG A 123 -9.41 -11.27 8.00
N VAL A 124 -9.62 -12.41 8.65
CA VAL A 124 -8.60 -13.43 8.88
C VAL A 124 -9.14 -14.76 8.33
N GLU A 125 -8.38 -15.42 7.48
CA GLU A 125 -8.70 -16.73 6.91
C GLU A 125 -7.62 -17.74 7.30
N GLY A 126 -8.04 -18.93 7.75
CA GLY A 126 -7.12 -19.99 8.20
C GLY A 126 -6.70 -19.91 9.67
N ILE A 127 -7.14 -18.88 10.40
CA ILE A 127 -6.86 -18.71 11.84
C ILE A 127 -8.19 -18.61 12.60
N PRO A 128 -8.75 -19.73 13.09
CA PRO A 128 -9.96 -19.74 13.89
C PRO A 128 -9.68 -19.20 15.30
N VAL A 129 -9.53 -17.89 15.42
CA VAL A 129 -9.48 -17.22 16.73
C VAL A 129 -10.91 -16.80 17.09
N PRO A 130 -11.43 -17.20 18.28
CA PRO A 130 -12.73 -16.78 18.76
C PRO A 130 -12.84 -15.26 19.02
#